data_AF-A0A920BR11-F1
#
_entry.id   AF-A0A920BR11-F1
#
_cell.length_a   1.000
_cell.length_b   1.000
_cell.length_c   1.000
_cell.angle_alpha   90.00
_cell.angle_beta   90.00
_cell.angle_gamma   90.00
#
_symmetry.space_group_name_H-M   'P 1'
#
loop_
_entity.id
_entity.type
_entity.pdbx_description
1 polymer ?
#
loop_
_entity_poly.entity_id
_entity_poly.type
_entity_poly.pdbx_seq_one_letter_code
_entity_poly.pdbx_strand_id
1 'polypeptide(L)'
;MRDALAAMADAGSPQLSKDEALEMLALSEVVIRKAGYGRQSMVRSARSAGASWTQIGAALGSSKQAAWESHNRWLEEQGLET
;
A
#
# COMPACT_ATOMS: atom_id res chain seq x y z
N MET A 1 14.01 7.08 -2.25
CA MET A 1 12.55 7.20 -2.51
C MET A 1 12.07 8.64 -2.43
N ARG A 2 12.42 9.39 -1.36
CA ARG A 2 12.13 10.83 -1.25
C ARG A 2 12.69 11.66 -2.42
N ASP A 3 13.92 11.36 -2.85
CA ASP A 3 14.56 12.07 -3.96
C ASP A 3 13.95 11.72 -5.33
N ALA A 4 13.43 10.49 -5.49
CA ALA A 4 12.70 10.08 -6.69
C ALA A 4 11.34 10.78 -6.78
N LEU A 5 10.65 10.96 -5.64
CA LEU A 5 9.41 11.73 -5.56
C LEU A 5 9.65 13.23 -5.80
N ALA A 6 10.76 13.78 -5.30
CA ALA A 6 11.14 15.17 -5.53
C ALA A 6 11.50 15.43 -7.01
N ALA A 7 12.21 14.51 -7.67
CA ALA A 7 12.52 14.61 -9.10
C ALA A 7 11.27 14.54 -10.00
N MET A 8 10.22 13.81 -9.59
CA MET A 8 8.93 13.81 -10.29
C MET A 8 8.17 15.13 -10.17
N ALA A 9 8.37 15.87 -9.08
CA ALA A 9 7.72 17.17 -8.86
C ALA A 9 8.38 18.30 -9.67
N ASP A 10 9.69 18.21 -9.94
CA ASP A 10 10.48 19.22 -10.66
C ASP A 10 10.36 19.13 -12.19
N ALA A 11 9.92 17.97 -12.71
CA ALA A 11 9.70 17.73 -14.13
C ALA A 11 8.39 18.39 -14.62
N GLY A 12 8.34 19.72 -14.66
CA GLY A 12 7.40 20.51 -15.48
C GLY A 12 5.92 20.12 -15.41
N SER A 13 5.48 19.50 -14.32
CA SER A 13 4.09 19.07 -14.17
C SER A 13 3.25 20.33 -14.03
N PRO A 14 2.24 20.56 -14.90
CA PRO A 14 1.40 21.75 -14.80
C PRO A 14 0.82 21.84 -13.38
N GLN A 15 0.82 23.05 -12.81
CA GLN A 15 0.20 23.28 -11.52
C GLN A 15 -1.26 22.81 -11.60
N LEU A 16 -1.65 21.96 -10.65
CA LEU A 16 -3.01 21.42 -10.58
C LEU A 16 -4.01 22.58 -10.54
N SER A 17 -5.03 22.48 -11.38
CA SER A 17 -6.22 23.31 -11.22
C SER A 17 -6.85 23.06 -9.85
N LYS A 18 -7.73 23.97 -9.42
CA LYS A 18 -8.44 23.85 -8.15
C LYS A 18 -9.16 22.50 -8.03
N ASP A 19 -9.82 22.05 -9.10
CA ASP A 19 -10.59 20.81 -9.08
C ASP A 19 -9.67 19.60 -8.99
N GLU A 20 -8.57 19.57 -9.76
CA GLU A 20 -7.56 18.51 -9.68
C GLU A 20 -6.89 18.45 -8.28
N ALA A 21 -6.63 19.60 -7.65
CA ALA A 21 -6.08 19.66 -6.30
C ALA A 21 -7.05 19.08 -5.26
N LEU A 22 -8.35 19.34 -5.39
CA LEU A 22 -9.39 18.77 -4.53
C LEU A 22 -9.56 17.26 -4.76
N GLU A 23 -9.46 16.79 -6.00
CA GLU A 23 -9.47 15.36 -6.32
C GLU A 23 -8.26 14.64 -5.72
N MET A 24 -7.07 15.23 -5.83
CA MET A 24 -5.85 14.68 -5.22
C MET A 24 -5.94 14.65 -3.69
N LEU A 25 -6.56 15.66 -3.08
CA LEU A 25 -6.83 15.66 -1.64
C LEU A 25 -7.77 14.51 -1.26
N ALA A 26 -8.90 14.34 -1.97
CA ALA A 26 -9.83 13.25 -1.74
C ALA A 26 -9.18 11.86 -1.93
N LEU A 27 -8.32 11.70 -2.94
CA LEU A 27 -7.56 10.48 -3.17
C LEU A 27 -6.59 10.20 -2.01
N SER A 28 -5.87 11.22 -1.54
CA SER A 28 -4.94 11.08 -0.42
C SER A 28 -5.64 10.61 0.85
N GLU A 29 -6.85 11.10 1.16
CA GLU A 29 -7.65 10.67 2.30
C GLU A 29 -8.03 9.19 2.21
N VAL A 30 -8.39 8.70 1.02
CA VAL A 30 -8.68 7.28 0.79
C VAL A 30 -7.43 6.42 0.98
N VAL A 31 -6.28 6.88 0.48
CA VAL A 31 -4.99 6.19 0.63
C VAL A 31 -4.59 6.14 2.11
N ILE A 32 -4.66 7.27 2.83
CA ILE A 32 -4.36 7.35 4.26
C ILE A 32 -5.28 6.41 5.05
N ARG A 33 -6.58 6.41 4.78
CA ARG A 33 -7.54 5.53 5.44
C ARG A 33 -7.21 4.05 5.17
N LYS A 34 -6.89 3.68 3.93
CA LYS A 34 -6.51 2.30 3.57
C LYS A 34 -5.15 1.89 4.13
N ALA A 35 -4.21 2.81 4.21
CA ALA A 35 -2.91 2.59 4.83
C ALA A 35 -3.02 2.45 6.36
N GLY A 36 -3.92 3.21 6.98
CA GLY A 36 -4.23 3.17 8.41
C GLY A 36 -4.83 1.84 8.88
N TYR A 37 -5.53 1.10 8.00
CA TYR A 37 -6.02 -0.25 8.31
C TYR A 37 -4.93 -1.34 8.34
N GLY A 38 -3.66 -0.96 8.16
CA GLY A 38 -2.52 -1.87 8.26
C GLY A 38 -2.28 -2.67 6.98
N ARG A 39 -1.00 -2.80 6.62
CA ARG A 39 -0.50 -3.57 5.47
C ARG A 39 -1.14 -4.97 5.37
N GLN A 40 -1.46 -5.59 6.50
CA GLN A 40 -1.99 -6.95 6.59
C GLN A 40 -3.48 -7.06 6.22
N SER A 41 -4.29 -6.01 6.42
CA SER A 41 -5.68 -5.95 5.93
C SER A 41 -5.74 -5.95 4.40
N MET A 42 -4.79 -5.23 3.77
CA MET A 42 -4.63 -5.21 2.31
C MET A 42 -4.14 -6.56 1.78
N VAL A 43 -3.20 -7.22 2.47
CA VAL A 43 -2.75 -8.58 2.11
C VAL A 43 -3.91 -9.59 2.19
N ARG A 44 -4.73 -9.55 3.26
CA ARG A 44 -5.93 -10.40 3.38
C ARG A 44 -6.93 -10.16 2.25
N SER A 45 -7.21 -8.91 1.92
CA SER A 45 -8.12 -8.53 0.84
C SER A 45 -7.62 -9.01 -0.53
N ALA A 46 -6.31 -8.90 -0.78
CA ALA A 46 -5.70 -9.44 -2.00
C ALA A 46 -5.80 -10.97 -2.07
N ARG A 47 -5.59 -11.67 -0.94
CA ARG A 47 -5.76 -13.12 -0.84
C ARG A 47 -7.20 -13.56 -1.09
N SER A 48 -8.20 -12.87 -0.53
CA SER A 48 -9.61 -13.19 -0.75
C SER A 48 -10.06 -12.94 -2.20
N ALA A 49 -9.43 -11.99 -2.89
CA ALA A 49 -9.61 -11.75 -4.33
C ALA A 49 -8.86 -12.75 -5.23
N GLY A 50 -8.14 -13.73 -4.65
CA GLY A 50 -7.46 -14.80 -5.39
C GLY A 50 -5.99 -14.50 -5.75
N ALA A 51 -5.41 -13.37 -5.33
CA ALA A 51 -4.01 -13.07 -5.63
C ALA A 51 -3.07 -14.09 -4.97
N SER A 52 -2.12 -14.64 -5.73
CA SER A 52 -1.09 -15.55 -5.21
C SER A 52 -0.04 -14.83 -4.35
N TRP A 53 0.67 -15.57 -3.50
CA TRP A 53 1.79 -15.02 -2.71
C TRP A 53 2.93 -14.47 -3.58
N THR A 54 3.10 -15.00 -4.79
CA THR A 54 4.07 -14.45 -5.76
C THR A 54 3.65 -13.05 -6.20
N GLN A 55 2.37 -12.85 -6.56
CA GLN A 55 1.84 -11.54 -6.95
C GLN A 55 1.89 -10.55 -5.79
N ILE A 56 1.57 -10.99 -4.57
CA ILE A 56 1.63 -10.16 -3.37
C ILE A 56 3.08 -9.76 -3.05
N GLY A 57 4.03 -10.70 -3.09
CA GLY A 57 5.45 -10.38 -2.89
C GLY A 57 5.94 -9.34 -3.90
N ALA A 58 5.63 -9.53 -5.19
CA ALA A 58 5.98 -8.57 -6.22
C ALA A 58 5.40 -7.17 -5.95
N ALA A 59 4.12 -7.08 -5.56
CA ALA A 59 3.46 -5.81 -5.24
C ALA A 59 4.06 -5.12 -3.99
N LEU A 60 4.60 -5.89 -3.04
CA LEU A 60 5.24 -5.38 -1.83
C LEU A 60 6.72 -5.07 -2.02
N GLY A 61 7.30 -5.36 -3.18
CA GLY A 61 8.76 -5.28 -3.41
C GLY A 61 9.55 -6.32 -2.60
N SER A 62 8.94 -7.48 -2.30
CA SER A 62 9.53 -8.56 -1.51
C SER A 62 9.48 -9.91 -2.23
N SER A 63 10.14 -10.91 -1.67
CA SER A 63 9.97 -12.28 -2.16
C SER A 63 8.60 -12.85 -1.78
N LYS A 64 8.16 -13.89 -2.51
CA LYS A 64 6.99 -14.71 -2.17
C LYS A 64 7.06 -15.23 -0.72
N GLN A 65 8.23 -15.73 -0.33
CA GLN A 65 8.46 -16.31 0.99
C GLN A 65 8.36 -15.24 2.08
N ALA A 66 9.00 -14.09 1.89
CA ALA A 66 8.93 -12.98 2.84
C ALA A 66 7.50 -12.48 3.04
N ALA A 67 6.71 -12.40 1.96
CA ALA A 67 5.30 -12.01 2.04
C ALA A 67 4.46 -13.02 2.85
N TRP A 68 4.67 -14.33 2.63
CA TRP A 68 3.98 -15.39 3.36
C TRP A 68 4.37 -15.42 4.85
N GLU A 69 5.66 -15.41 5.15
CA GLU A 69 6.16 -15.43 6.54
C GLU A 69 5.69 -14.20 7.32
N SER A 70 5.75 -13.02 6.71
CA SER A 70 5.29 -11.79 7.37
C SER A 70 3.78 -11.77 7.60
N HIS A 71 3.01 -12.50 6.78
CA HIS A 71 1.57 -12.65 7.01
C HIS A 71 1.28 -13.65 8.13
N ASN A 72 1.99 -14.77 8.18
CA ASN A 72 1.82 -15.77 9.24
C ASN A 72 2.23 -15.22 10.61
N ARG A 73 3.37 -14.53 10.72
CA ARG A 73 3.77 -13.87 11.98
C ARG A 73 2.70 -12.91 12.48
N TRP A 74 2.08 -12.15 11.57
CA TRP A 74 0.97 -11.28 11.94
C TRP A 74 -0.26 -12.05 12.42
N LEU A 75 -0.62 -13.18 11.78
CA LEU A 75 -1.72 -14.03 12.25
C LEU A 75 -1.45 -14.58 13.66
N GLU A 76 -0.19 -14.95 13.94
CA GLU A 76 0.25 -15.39 15.27
C GLU A 76 0.14 -14.26 16.30
N GLU A 77 0.59 -13.05 15.97
CA GLU A 77 0.47 -11.85 16.82
C GLU A 77 -0.99 -11.51 17.15
N GLN A 78 -1.90 -11.59 16.16
CA GLN A 78 -3.33 -11.35 16.37
C GLN A 78 -4.00 -12.45 17.22
N GLY A 79 -3.48 -13.69 17.19
CA GLY A 79 -3.98 -14.79 18.01
C GLY A 79 -3.48 -14.74 19.47
N LEU A 80 -2.49 -13.89 19.75
CA LEU A 80 -1.95 -13.68 21.10
C LEU A 80 -2.65 -12.52 21.85
N GLU A 81 -3.44 -11.69 21.17
CA GLU A 81 -4.20 -10.56 21.76
C GLU A 81 -5.66 -10.89 22.14
N THR A 82 -6.07 -12.17 22.14
CA THR A 82 -7.40 -12.64 22.59
C THR A 82 -7.35 -13.37 23.91
#